data_AF-A0A2N2BQN9-F1
#
_entry.id   AF-A0A2N2BQN9-F1
#
_cell.length_a   1.000
_cell.length_b   1.000
_cell.length_c   1.000
_cell.angle_alpha   90.00
_cell.angle_beta   90.00
_cell.angle_gamma   90.00
#
_symmetry.space_group_name_H-M   'P 1'
#
loop_
_entity.id
_entity.type
_entity.pdbx_description
1 polymer ?
#
loop_
_entity_poly.entity_id
_entity_poly.type
_entity_poly.pdbx_seq_one_letter_code
_entity_poly.pdbx_strand_id
1 'polypeptide(L)'
;MRLELAAGTGRTYIYIELIDRLLKKEIIHKTLILADHPSIKEQFLERFISSTSYLVSDELNTPVENQIVVATYDKLCTIKDDDFIKEFDLIICDNAQKTNNDNIKKMFLKASAMFVGIFPIEISKELNKSWFSEEESTFSYSIELNKKEDILVATRSTQQYARDVEEFCVRLFQQYKYDVKREQVLNIDSRRLSFDLILSSEEDNILIEIKAYRSRHTPINVIDTAIGRMLRYKSLIENNIENEITLKYTYFLILFCEIDHQQKKDIFEQNGIAIWDIANLLYICDENSMFLQELSELASFQITDIIPEKPYGWRSKELDVKFESIGVSGQTTAESLEEKLLACKTGKANKASEEYENICTDIIRFLFESEFTQISDQHKTSDNLFRMDLLCGIKGSSEFWKCLIRHYNSRFVVFEYKNYCDKLSQNLIYITEKYLFNTTLRNVAIIVSRKGFSPNANIAALGCLRESGKLIIDLTDQDLISMLHMKTNGEEPSDFLLWKLEKLLMSVSK
;
A
#
# COMPACT_ATOMS: atom_id res chain seq x y z
N MET A 1 9.27 -22.99 10.40
CA MET A 1 9.03 -22.22 9.15
C MET A 1 10.34 -21.97 8.44
N ARG A 2 10.38 -22.19 7.12
CA ARG A 2 11.57 -21.99 6.28
C ARG A 2 11.35 -20.85 5.30
N LEU A 3 12.25 -19.86 5.30
CA LEU A 3 12.25 -18.73 4.37
C LEU A 3 13.51 -18.78 3.51
N GLU A 4 13.36 -18.67 2.20
CA GLU A 4 14.48 -18.61 1.26
C GLU A 4 14.60 -17.20 0.71
N LEU A 5 15.60 -16.45 1.14
CA LEU A 5 15.76 -15.04 0.79
C LEU A 5 17.16 -14.82 0.22
N ALA A 6 17.25 -14.34 -1.03
CA ALA A 6 18.54 -14.00 -1.62
C ALA A 6 19.24 -12.85 -0.86
N ALA A 7 20.57 -12.84 -0.92
CA ALA A 7 21.39 -11.83 -0.27
C ALA A 7 21.16 -10.45 -0.90
N GLY A 8 20.72 -9.45 -0.13
CA GLY A 8 20.44 -8.08 -0.61
C GLY A 8 18.96 -7.72 -0.74
N THR A 9 18.05 -8.64 -0.41
CA THR A 9 16.57 -8.46 -0.47
C THR A 9 15.99 -7.67 0.70
N GLY A 10 16.82 -7.01 1.51
CA GLY A 10 16.36 -6.32 2.72
C GLY A 10 15.96 -7.26 3.87
N ARG A 11 16.54 -8.47 3.93
CA ARG A 11 16.29 -9.49 4.98
C ARG A 11 16.12 -8.92 6.39
N THR A 12 17.02 -8.03 6.81
CA THR A 12 16.94 -7.40 8.13
C THR A 12 15.67 -6.58 8.37
N TYR A 13 15.14 -5.90 7.34
CA TYR A 13 13.89 -5.16 7.44
C TYR A 13 12.69 -6.10 7.64
N ILE A 14 12.68 -7.22 6.93
CA ILE A 14 11.68 -8.28 7.09
C ILE A 14 11.70 -8.80 8.54
N TYR A 15 12.89 -8.97 9.13
CA TYR A 15 13.01 -9.47 10.52
C TYR A 15 12.44 -8.48 11.52
N ILE A 16 12.76 -7.20 11.35
CA ILE A 16 12.26 -6.14 12.23
C ILE A 16 10.74 -6.09 12.16
N GLU A 17 10.17 -6.05 10.97
CA GLU A 17 8.72 -5.95 10.78
C GLU A 17 7.98 -7.19 11.29
N LEU A 18 8.53 -8.39 11.06
CA LEU A 18 7.97 -9.65 11.56
C LEU A 18 7.94 -9.67 13.11
N ILE A 19 9.09 -9.41 13.74
CA ILE A 19 9.22 -9.46 15.20
C ILE A 19 8.38 -8.36 15.84
N ASP A 20 8.37 -7.15 15.28
CA ASP A 20 7.57 -6.04 15.80
C ASP A 20 6.08 -6.34 15.75
N ARG A 21 5.57 -6.93 14.65
CA ARG A 21 4.16 -7.36 14.55
C ARG A 21 3.80 -8.46 15.54
N LEU A 22 4.69 -9.43 15.75
CA LEU A 22 4.43 -10.54 16.68
C LEU A 22 4.47 -10.08 18.13
N LEU A 23 5.41 -9.20 18.51
CA LEU A 23 5.48 -8.59 19.84
C LEU A 23 4.26 -7.69 20.10
N LYS A 24 3.85 -6.84 19.14
CA LYS A 24 2.66 -5.97 19.26
C LYS A 24 1.35 -6.74 19.43
N LYS A 25 1.27 -7.94 18.86
CA LYS A 25 0.10 -8.82 18.99
C LYS A 25 0.15 -9.72 20.23
N GLU A 26 1.20 -9.59 21.06
CA GLU A 26 1.41 -10.41 22.26
C GLU A 26 1.44 -11.92 21.93
N ILE A 27 1.88 -12.27 20.70
CA ILE A 27 2.03 -13.67 20.27
C ILE A 27 3.36 -14.24 20.76
N ILE A 28 4.37 -13.36 20.85
CA ILE A 28 5.70 -13.65 21.38
C ILE A 28 6.07 -12.57 22.38
N HIS A 29 6.94 -12.89 23.33
CA HIS A 29 7.45 -11.95 24.33
C HIS A 29 8.98 -11.95 24.39
N LYS A 30 9.61 -13.09 24.12
CA LYS A 30 11.06 -13.28 24.23
C LYS A 30 11.61 -13.84 22.92
N THR A 31 12.45 -13.06 22.25
CA THR A 31 12.97 -13.42 20.92
C THR A 31 14.48 -13.59 20.94
N LEU A 32 14.97 -14.67 20.33
CA LEU A 32 16.39 -14.90 20.07
C LEU A 32 16.69 -14.83 18.58
N ILE A 33 17.66 -14.02 18.19
CA ILE A 33 18.16 -13.91 16.81
C ILE A 33 19.59 -14.44 16.77
N LEU A 34 19.83 -15.44 15.94
CA LEU A 34 21.13 -16.06 15.75
C LEU A 34 21.71 -15.69 14.39
N ALA A 35 22.83 -14.99 14.43
CA ALA A 35 23.64 -14.61 13.28
C ALA A 35 24.78 -15.60 13.06
N ASP A 36 25.20 -15.77 11.79
CA ASP A 36 26.34 -16.61 11.45
C ASP A 36 27.70 -15.96 11.70
N HIS A 37 27.78 -14.62 11.71
CA HIS A 37 29.03 -13.89 11.90
C HIS A 37 28.87 -12.69 12.85
N PRO A 38 29.90 -12.33 13.66
CA PRO A 38 29.86 -11.17 14.54
C PRO A 38 29.49 -9.85 13.86
N SER A 39 29.94 -9.62 12.63
CA SER A 39 29.58 -8.42 11.86
C SER A 39 28.09 -8.35 11.50
N ILE A 40 27.45 -9.50 11.24
CA ILE A 40 26.01 -9.58 10.98
C ILE A 40 25.23 -9.42 12.29
N LYS A 41 25.73 -9.98 13.40
CA LYS A 41 25.20 -9.73 14.75
C LYS A 41 25.17 -8.24 15.07
N GLU A 42 26.26 -7.52 14.84
CA GLU A 42 26.35 -6.07 15.07
C GLU A 42 25.36 -5.29 14.21
N GLN A 43 25.23 -5.64 12.92
CA GLN A 43 24.24 -5.03 12.03
C GLN A 43 22.80 -5.24 12.50
N PHE A 44 22.46 -6.45 12.98
CA PHE A 44 21.15 -6.69 13.59
C PHE A 44 20.98 -5.85 14.85
N LEU A 45 21.96 -5.86 15.75
CA LEU A 45 21.90 -5.14 17.01
C LEU A 45 21.64 -3.63 16.78
N GLU A 46 22.43 -2.98 15.93
CA GLU A 46 22.27 -1.56 15.59
C GLU A 46 20.89 -1.26 14.99
N ARG A 47 20.42 -2.12 14.10
CA ARG A 47 19.12 -1.92 13.43
C ARG A 47 17.94 -2.16 14.37
N PHE A 48 17.97 -3.18 15.22
CA PHE A 48 16.91 -3.41 16.20
C PHE A 48 16.89 -2.32 17.27
N ILE A 49 18.05 -1.84 17.74
CA ILE A 49 18.14 -0.70 18.67
C ILE A 49 17.57 0.58 18.05
N SER A 50 17.85 0.84 16.77
CA SER A 50 17.38 2.05 16.10
C SER A 50 15.92 1.98 15.63
N SER A 51 15.37 0.78 15.44
CA SER A 51 14.05 0.57 14.82
C SER A 51 12.98 0.07 15.77
N THR A 52 13.32 -0.32 17.01
CA THR A 52 12.37 -0.87 17.98
C THR A 52 12.49 -0.20 19.34
N SER A 53 11.37 -0.16 20.09
CA SER A 53 11.33 0.32 21.48
C SER A 53 11.54 -0.81 22.51
N TYR A 54 11.81 -2.03 22.04
CA TYR A 54 11.99 -3.21 22.89
C TYR A 54 13.40 -3.25 23.48
N LEU A 55 13.56 -4.02 24.56
CA LEU A 55 14.89 -4.22 25.12
C LEU A 55 15.71 -5.09 24.16
N VAL A 56 16.78 -4.54 23.59
CA VAL A 56 17.68 -5.29 22.71
C VAL A 56 19.02 -5.49 23.42
N SER A 57 19.48 -6.73 23.50
CA SER A 57 20.78 -7.08 24.09
C SER A 57 21.55 -8.07 23.24
N ASP A 58 22.86 -8.13 23.43
CA ASP A 58 23.71 -9.15 22.79
C ASP A 58 24.31 -10.16 23.79
N GLU A 59 23.92 -10.07 25.07
CA GLU A 59 24.27 -11.01 26.12
C GLU A 59 23.26 -12.16 26.21
N LEU A 60 23.78 -13.40 26.33
CA LEU A 60 22.99 -14.61 26.48
C LEU A 60 22.72 -14.87 27.98
N ASN A 61 21.98 -13.95 28.60
CA ASN A 61 21.46 -14.10 29.96
C ASN A 61 19.98 -14.50 29.91
N THR A 62 19.39 -14.89 31.05
CA THR A 62 17.96 -15.19 31.14
C THR A 62 17.13 -14.00 30.61
N PRO A 63 16.32 -14.20 29.56
CA PRO A 63 15.60 -13.10 28.92
C PRO A 63 14.42 -12.61 29.78
N VAL A 64 14.21 -11.29 29.81
CA VAL A 64 13.04 -10.64 30.42
C VAL A 64 11.93 -10.43 29.38
N GLU A 65 10.74 -10.05 29.84
CA GLU A 65 9.62 -9.76 28.93
C GLU A 65 9.94 -8.68 27.90
N ASN A 66 9.46 -8.89 26.68
CA ASN A 66 9.62 -8.00 25.54
C ASN A 66 11.11 -7.70 25.22
N GLN A 67 11.95 -8.73 25.34
CA GLN A 67 13.37 -8.67 25.03
C GLN A 67 13.72 -9.39 23.72
N ILE A 68 14.56 -8.73 22.93
CA ILE A 68 15.20 -9.27 21.74
C ILE A 68 16.67 -9.49 22.06
N VAL A 69 17.11 -10.74 22.02
CA VAL A 69 18.51 -11.11 22.22
C VAL A 69 19.14 -11.43 20.87
N VAL A 70 20.25 -10.77 20.53
CA VAL A 70 20.97 -10.97 19.26
C VAL A 70 22.34 -11.59 19.55
N ALA A 71 22.57 -12.82 19.11
CA ALA A 71 23.82 -13.54 19.36
C ALA A 71 24.33 -14.25 18.11
N THR A 72 25.55 -14.78 18.17
CA THR A 72 26.05 -15.70 17.15
C THR A 72 25.83 -17.15 17.57
N TYR A 73 25.76 -18.07 16.60
CA TYR A 73 25.71 -19.51 16.90
C TYR A 73 26.89 -19.98 17.78
N ASP A 74 28.09 -19.43 17.53
CA ASP A 74 29.28 -19.75 18.34
C ASP A 74 29.11 -19.32 19.80
N LYS A 75 28.51 -18.14 20.04
CA LYS A 75 28.24 -17.67 21.40
C LYS A 75 27.22 -18.57 22.09
N LEU A 76 26.19 -19.02 21.38
CA LEU A 76 25.21 -19.97 21.91
C LEU A 76 25.85 -21.30 22.34
N CYS A 77 26.83 -21.80 21.59
CA CYS A 77 27.55 -23.03 21.93
C CYS A 77 28.35 -22.95 23.24
N THR A 78 28.61 -21.75 23.77
CA THR A 78 29.30 -21.58 25.05
C THR A 78 28.36 -21.78 26.26
N ILE A 79 27.04 -21.74 26.04
CA ILE A 79 26.02 -21.99 27.06
C ILE A 79 25.97 -23.48 27.37
N LYS A 80 26.19 -23.82 28.64
CA LYS A 80 26.17 -25.22 29.13
C LYS A 80 24.78 -25.71 29.51
N ASP A 81 23.84 -24.79 29.69
CA ASP A 81 22.47 -25.09 30.03
C ASP A 81 21.63 -25.27 28.76
N ASP A 82 21.31 -26.52 28.45
CA ASP A 82 20.47 -26.86 27.30
C ASP A 82 19.05 -26.27 27.40
N ASP A 83 18.58 -25.99 28.62
CA ASP A 83 17.21 -25.50 28.85
C ASP A 83 17.10 -23.98 28.63
N PHE A 84 18.22 -23.26 28.49
CA PHE A 84 18.26 -21.82 28.20
C PHE A 84 17.36 -21.43 27.01
N ILE A 85 17.29 -22.30 26.00
CA ILE A 85 16.54 -22.03 24.77
C ILE A 85 15.01 -22.03 25.00
N LYS A 86 14.53 -22.68 26.06
CA LYS A 86 13.10 -22.77 26.40
C LYS A 86 12.53 -21.45 26.91
N GLU A 87 13.40 -20.54 27.32
CA GLU A 87 13.02 -19.21 27.76
C GLU A 87 12.57 -18.31 26.59
N PHE A 88 12.73 -18.73 25.34
CA PHE A 88 12.34 -17.94 24.16
C PHE A 88 11.08 -18.48 23.50
N ASP A 89 10.23 -17.57 23.03
CA ASP A 89 9.01 -17.89 22.29
C ASP A 89 9.28 -18.01 20.78
N LEU A 90 10.27 -17.25 20.29
CA LEU A 90 10.67 -17.20 18.89
C LEU A 90 12.20 -17.25 18.75
N ILE A 91 12.67 -18.11 17.85
CA ILE A 91 14.08 -18.22 17.49
C ILE A 91 14.23 -18.05 15.98
N ILE A 92 14.96 -16.99 15.59
CA ILE A 92 15.30 -16.69 14.20
C ILE A 92 16.72 -17.13 13.94
N CYS A 93 16.89 -18.00 12.93
CA CYS A 93 18.16 -18.56 12.51
C CYS A 93 18.55 -17.96 11.16
N ASP A 94 19.40 -16.92 11.15
CA ASP A 94 19.97 -16.38 9.91
C ASP A 94 21.04 -17.33 9.35
N ASN A 95 21.02 -17.54 8.03
CA ASN A 95 21.90 -18.48 7.33
C ASN A 95 21.95 -19.87 8.02
N ALA A 96 20.77 -20.42 8.31
CA ALA A 96 20.58 -21.64 9.09
C ALA A 96 21.24 -22.90 8.50
N GLN A 97 21.72 -22.87 7.26
CA GLN A 97 22.52 -23.95 6.67
C GLN A 97 23.90 -24.13 7.34
N LYS A 98 24.43 -23.08 7.98
CA LYS A 98 25.75 -23.13 8.60
C LYS A 98 25.75 -23.73 10.01
N THR A 99 24.59 -24.12 10.53
CA THR A 99 24.42 -24.51 11.92
C THR A 99 24.66 -26.00 12.19
N ASN A 100 25.60 -26.66 11.50
CA ASN A 100 25.85 -28.11 11.61
C ASN A 100 26.48 -28.56 12.95
N ASN A 101 26.16 -27.92 14.07
CA ASN A 101 26.68 -28.24 15.40
C ASN A 101 25.70 -29.11 16.20
N ASP A 102 26.12 -30.33 16.55
CA ASP A 102 25.30 -31.30 17.28
C ASP A 102 24.82 -30.81 18.66
N ASN A 103 25.55 -29.88 19.31
CA ASN A 103 25.12 -29.33 20.60
C ASN A 103 23.92 -28.40 20.44
N ILE A 104 23.95 -27.49 19.46
CA ILE A 104 22.79 -26.62 19.19
C ILE A 104 21.59 -27.46 18.74
N LYS A 105 21.82 -28.54 17.97
CA LYS A 105 20.77 -29.50 17.60
C LYS A 105 20.06 -30.08 18.83
N LYS A 106 20.83 -30.50 19.84
CA LYS A 106 20.28 -31.02 21.10
C LYS A 106 19.50 -29.96 21.88
N MET A 107 19.98 -28.72 21.89
CA MET A 107 19.25 -27.61 22.53
C MET A 107 17.92 -27.37 21.81
N PHE A 108 17.92 -27.24 20.48
CA PHE A 108 16.72 -26.91 19.71
C PHE A 108 15.65 -28.00 19.79
N LEU A 109 16.03 -29.29 19.83
CA LEU A 109 15.09 -30.40 20.02
C LEU A 109 14.33 -30.34 21.35
N LYS A 110 14.82 -29.56 22.34
CA LYS A 110 14.18 -29.38 23.64
C LYS A 110 13.35 -28.09 23.72
N ALA A 111 13.37 -27.24 22.70
CA ALA A 111 12.69 -25.96 22.70
C ALA A 111 11.19 -26.12 22.42
N SER A 112 10.36 -25.32 23.09
CA SER A 112 8.94 -25.11 22.77
C SER A 112 8.70 -23.90 21.86
N ALA A 113 9.77 -23.25 21.43
CA ALA A 113 9.75 -22.01 20.65
C ALA A 113 9.31 -22.23 19.20
N MET A 114 8.78 -21.19 18.57
CA MET A 114 8.63 -21.12 17.13
C MET A 114 10.00 -20.91 16.47
N PHE A 115 10.30 -21.68 15.43
CA PHE A 115 11.56 -21.56 14.67
C PHE A 115 11.33 -21.00 13.28
N VAL A 116 12.12 -19.98 12.94
CA VAL A 116 12.19 -19.39 11.59
C VAL A 116 13.62 -19.52 11.07
N GLY A 117 13.81 -20.39 10.09
CA GLY A 117 15.11 -20.65 9.46
C GLY A 117 15.22 -19.95 8.11
N ILE A 118 16.32 -19.23 7.89
CA ILE A 118 16.48 -18.39 6.71
C ILE A 118 17.70 -18.83 5.90
N PHE A 119 17.46 -19.05 4.62
CA PHE A 119 18.41 -19.64 3.69
C PHE A 119 18.67 -18.71 2.50
N PRO A 120 19.93 -18.46 2.13
CA PRO A 120 20.24 -17.86 0.84
C PRO A 120 19.94 -18.86 -0.28
N ILE A 121 19.36 -18.35 -1.37
CA ILE A 121 18.84 -19.17 -2.50
C ILE A 121 19.95 -19.88 -3.29
N GLU A 122 21.21 -19.44 -3.18
CA GLU A 122 22.30 -19.89 -4.04
C GLU A 122 22.89 -21.28 -3.72
N ILE A 123 22.38 -22.02 -2.72
CA ILE A 123 23.03 -23.27 -2.28
C ILE A 123 22.06 -24.44 -2.18
N SER A 124 21.62 -24.96 -3.34
CA SER A 124 20.80 -26.18 -3.43
C SER A 124 21.55 -27.48 -3.08
N LYS A 125 22.87 -27.43 -2.80
CA LYS A 125 23.69 -28.62 -2.52
C LYS A 125 24.10 -28.83 -1.06
N GLU A 126 24.05 -27.81 -0.20
CA GLU A 126 24.37 -27.95 1.25
C GLU A 126 23.12 -28.11 2.14
N LEU A 127 21.93 -27.96 1.57
CA LEU A 127 20.65 -28.05 2.28
C LEU A 127 20.43 -29.38 3.01
N ASN A 128 21.01 -30.48 2.52
CA ASN A 128 20.85 -31.82 3.09
C ASN A 128 21.51 -32.02 4.47
N LYS A 129 22.06 -30.99 5.11
CA LYS A 129 22.68 -31.08 6.44
C LYS A 129 22.09 -30.16 7.51
N SER A 130 21.21 -29.21 7.14
CA SER A 130 20.62 -28.24 8.08
C SER A 130 19.40 -28.79 8.83
N TRP A 131 19.06 -28.24 9.99
CA TRP A 131 17.89 -28.66 10.79
C TRP A 131 16.54 -28.35 10.13
N PHE A 132 16.49 -27.46 9.15
CA PHE A 132 15.27 -27.16 8.38
C PHE A 132 15.18 -27.96 7.07
N SER A 133 16.02 -28.99 6.89
CA SER A 133 16.09 -29.77 5.66
C SER A 133 14.84 -30.61 5.38
N GLU A 134 14.09 -30.96 6.43
CA GLU A 134 12.84 -31.73 6.33
C GLU A 134 11.59 -30.84 6.17
N GLU A 135 11.74 -29.51 6.29
CA GLU A 135 10.63 -28.55 6.18
C GLU A 135 10.55 -27.98 4.75
N GLU A 136 9.33 -27.99 4.16
CA GLU A 136 9.05 -27.33 2.88
C GLU A 136 9.25 -25.81 3.00
N SER A 137 9.77 -25.20 1.93
CA SER A 137 9.94 -23.74 1.88
C SER A 137 8.57 -23.08 1.98
N THR A 138 8.35 -22.30 3.04
CA THR A 138 7.10 -21.59 3.27
C THR A 138 7.01 -20.33 2.40
N PHE A 139 8.16 -19.77 2.00
CA PHE A 139 8.26 -18.59 1.16
C PHE A 139 9.67 -18.46 0.56
N SER A 140 9.79 -18.13 -0.72
CA SER A 140 11.08 -17.93 -1.42
C SER A 140 11.12 -16.64 -2.25
N TYR A 141 12.21 -15.86 -2.17
CA TYR A 141 12.38 -14.59 -2.88
C TYR A 141 13.85 -14.36 -3.31
N SER A 142 14.13 -14.35 -4.64
CA SER A 142 15.49 -14.28 -5.19
C SER A 142 15.82 -12.97 -5.93
N ILE A 143 17.07 -12.51 -5.85
CA ILE A 143 17.57 -11.36 -6.64
C ILE A 143 17.89 -11.78 -8.09
N GLU A 144 18.15 -13.06 -8.35
CA GLU A 144 18.31 -13.54 -9.74
C GLU A 144 17.01 -13.50 -10.54
N LEU A 145 15.82 -13.42 -9.92
CA LEU A 145 14.56 -13.18 -10.65
C LEU A 145 14.61 -11.81 -11.36
N ASN A 146 15.23 -10.78 -10.78
CA ASN A 146 15.44 -9.48 -11.47
C ASN A 146 16.45 -9.53 -12.65
N LYS A 147 17.17 -10.63 -12.90
CA LYS A 147 18.08 -10.75 -14.07
C LYS A 147 17.80 -11.94 -14.99
N LYS A 148 17.14 -12.99 -14.50
CA LYS A 148 16.65 -14.11 -15.32
C LYS A 148 15.21 -13.93 -15.77
N GLU A 149 14.35 -13.16 -15.11
CA GLU A 149 12.99 -12.87 -15.63
C GLU A 149 13.04 -11.95 -16.84
N ASP A 150 13.97 -10.98 -16.86
CA ASP A 150 14.28 -10.20 -18.07
C ASP A 150 14.73 -11.09 -19.24
N ILE A 151 15.23 -12.32 -18.99
CA ILE A 151 15.69 -13.27 -20.03
C ILE A 151 14.64 -14.36 -20.33
N LEU A 152 13.87 -14.84 -19.35
CA LEU A 152 12.82 -15.86 -19.54
C LEU A 152 11.55 -15.26 -20.17
N VAL A 153 11.16 -14.05 -19.79
CA VAL A 153 10.09 -13.30 -20.47
C VAL A 153 10.53 -12.88 -21.87
N ALA A 154 11.82 -12.54 -22.05
CA ALA A 154 12.38 -12.22 -23.36
C ALA A 154 12.58 -13.43 -24.29
N THR A 155 12.59 -14.66 -23.79
CA THR A 155 12.74 -15.89 -24.61
C THR A 155 11.41 -16.55 -24.99
N ARG A 156 10.30 -16.24 -24.32
CA ARG A 156 8.97 -16.63 -24.81
C ARG A 156 8.67 -15.86 -26.09
N SER A 157 8.25 -16.56 -27.14
CA SER A 157 7.67 -15.87 -28.31
C SER A 157 6.45 -15.08 -27.86
N THR A 158 6.12 -13.98 -28.55
CA THR A 158 4.93 -13.18 -28.24
C THR A 158 3.66 -14.05 -28.21
N GLN A 159 3.60 -15.06 -29.08
CA GLN A 159 2.49 -16.02 -29.14
C GLN A 159 2.44 -16.94 -27.91
N GLN A 160 3.58 -17.44 -27.43
CA GLN A 160 3.60 -18.30 -26.25
C GLN A 160 3.22 -17.51 -24.99
N TYR A 161 3.73 -16.28 -24.85
CA TYR A 161 3.38 -15.41 -23.72
C TYR A 161 1.88 -15.08 -23.66
N ALA A 162 1.27 -14.75 -24.81
CA ALA A 162 -0.17 -14.51 -24.88
C ALA A 162 -0.98 -15.75 -24.45
N ARG A 163 -0.58 -16.95 -24.90
CA ARG A 163 -1.21 -18.21 -24.49
C ARG A 163 -1.08 -18.50 -23.00
N ASP A 164 0.09 -18.24 -22.40
CA ASP A 164 0.31 -18.46 -20.97
C ASP A 164 -0.58 -17.52 -20.13
N VAL A 165 -0.72 -16.27 -20.56
CA VAL A 165 -1.60 -15.28 -19.94
C VAL A 165 -3.08 -15.66 -20.06
N GLU A 166 -3.51 -16.14 -21.23
CA GLU A 166 -4.87 -16.65 -21.43
C GLU A 166 -5.16 -17.88 -20.56
N GLU A 167 -4.20 -18.80 -20.46
CA GLU A 167 -4.28 -20.00 -19.61
C GLU A 167 -4.44 -19.64 -18.13
N PHE A 168 -3.68 -18.64 -17.66
CA PHE A 168 -3.84 -18.09 -16.31
C PHE A 168 -5.25 -17.56 -16.08
N CYS A 169 -5.77 -16.72 -16.98
CA CYS A 169 -7.13 -16.18 -16.87
C CYS A 169 -8.19 -17.29 -16.86
N VAL A 170 -8.00 -18.37 -17.63
CA VAL A 170 -8.92 -19.52 -17.61
C VAL A 170 -8.97 -20.17 -16.24
N ARG A 171 -7.81 -20.50 -15.66
CA ARG A 171 -7.75 -21.09 -14.30
C ARG A 171 -8.31 -20.12 -13.26
N LEU A 172 -8.02 -18.84 -13.39
CA LEU A 172 -8.51 -17.79 -12.50
C LEU A 172 -10.04 -17.75 -12.49
N PHE A 173 -10.70 -17.78 -13.65
CA PHE A 173 -12.17 -17.70 -13.70
C PHE A 173 -12.87 -19.03 -13.38
N GLN A 174 -12.23 -20.18 -13.62
CA GLN A 174 -12.75 -21.49 -13.23
C GLN A 174 -12.96 -21.63 -11.72
N GLN A 175 -12.12 -20.98 -10.90
CA GLN A 175 -12.29 -20.99 -9.43
C GLN A 175 -13.61 -20.35 -8.98
N TYR A 176 -14.16 -19.44 -9.79
CA TYR A 176 -15.42 -18.73 -9.54
C TYR A 176 -16.65 -19.44 -10.16
N LYS A 177 -16.53 -20.73 -10.49
CA LYS A 177 -17.61 -21.58 -11.03
C LYS A 177 -18.18 -21.15 -12.39
N TYR A 178 -17.42 -20.39 -13.17
CA TYR A 178 -17.77 -20.11 -14.57
C TYR A 178 -17.41 -21.29 -15.49
N ASP A 179 -18.28 -21.59 -16.47
CA ASP A 179 -17.89 -22.38 -17.63
C ASP A 179 -17.06 -21.50 -18.58
N VAL A 180 -15.80 -21.86 -18.82
CA VAL A 180 -14.84 -21.03 -19.55
C VAL A 180 -14.53 -21.67 -20.91
N LYS A 181 -14.91 -20.99 -22.00
CA LYS A 181 -14.63 -21.41 -23.38
C LYS A 181 -13.59 -20.50 -24.03
N ARG A 182 -12.60 -21.11 -24.70
CA ARG A 182 -11.49 -20.40 -25.36
C ARG A 182 -11.74 -20.20 -26.86
N GLU A 183 -11.13 -19.15 -27.41
CA GLU A 183 -11.01 -18.87 -28.85
C GLU A 183 -12.34 -19.03 -29.61
N GLN A 184 -13.43 -18.48 -29.06
CA GLN A 184 -14.76 -18.64 -29.63
C GLN A 184 -15.06 -17.56 -30.67
N VAL A 185 -15.69 -17.97 -31.77
CA VAL A 185 -16.13 -17.08 -32.84
C VAL A 185 -17.65 -16.97 -32.80
N LEU A 186 -18.14 -15.76 -32.57
CA LEU A 186 -19.54 -15.41 -32.76
C LEU A 186 -19.75 -14.96 -34.21
N ASN A 187 -20.66 -15.63 -34.90
CA ASN A 187 -21.06 -15.26 -36.26
C ASN A 187 -22.28 -14.34 -36.19
N ILE A 188 -22.10 -13.07 -36.57
CA ILE A 188 -23.16 -12.06 -36.57
C ILE A 188 -23.14 -11.35 -37.92
N ASP A 189 -24.26 -11.34 -38.65
CA ASP A 189 -24.39 -10.73 -40.00
C ASP A 189 -23.26 -11.09 -40.97
N SER A 190 -22.91 -12.38 -41.06
CA SER A 190 -21.81 -12.87 -41.90
C SER A 190 -20.41 -12.33 -41.51
N ARG A 191 -20.27 -11.70 -40.34
CA ARG A 191 -19.00 -11.27 -39.75
C ARG A 191 -18.61 -12.21 -38.61
N ARG A 192 -17.32 -12.52 -38.52
CA ARG A 192 -16.72 -13.33 -37.46
C ARG A 192 -16.15 -12.42 -36.39
N LEU A 193 -16.72 -12.46 -35.19
CA LEU A 193 -16.19 -11.79 -34.00
C LEU A 193 -15.51 -12.82 -33.13
N SER A 194 -14.18 -12.73 -32.99
CA SER A 194 -13.40 -13.63 -32.14
C SER A 194 -13.16 -12.99 -30.79
N PHE A 195 -13.44 -13.73 -29.71
CA PHE A 195 -13.09 -13.38 -28.34
C PHE A 195 -12.12 -14.41 -27.78
N ASP A 196 -11.21 -13.96 -26.93
CA ASP A 196 -10.19 -14.83 -26.35
C ASP A 196 -10.86 -15.81 -25.35
N LEU A 197 -11.77 -15.31 -24.50
CA LEU A 197 -12.59 -16.14 -23.62
C LEU A 197 -14.08 -15.76 -23.65
N ILE A 198 -14.93 -16.76 -23.44
CA ILE A 198 -16.35 -16.59 -23.09
C ILE A 198 -16.59 -17.30 -21.76
N LEU A 199 -17.08 -16.55 -20.77
CA LEU A 199 -17.54 -17.10 -19.49
C LEU A 199 -19.06 -17.22 -19.50
N SER A 200 -19.59 -18.35 -19.07
CA SER A 200 -21.01 -18.56 -18.89
C SER A 200 -21.32 -19.09 -17.49
N SER A 201 -22.32 -18.50 -16.84
CA SER A 201 -22.96 -18.99 -15.62
C SER A 201 -24.49 -18.95 -15.78
N GLU A 202 -25.25 -19.34 -14.76
CA GLU A 202 -26.72 -19.22 -14.79
C GLU A 202 -27.20 -17.76 -14.91
N GLU A 203 -26.41 -16.80 -14.43
CA GLU A 203 -26.79 -15.38 -14.34
C GLU A 203 -26.00 -14.48 -15.28
N ASP A 204 -24.78 -14.86 -15.66
CA ASP A 204 -23.84 -14.00 -16.38
C ASP A 204 -23.31 -14.69 -17.64
N ASN A 205 -23.23 -13.91 -18.72
CA ASN A 205 -22.48 -14.29 -19.93
C ASN A 205 -21.47 -13.18 -20.22
N ILE A 206 -20.18 -13.49 -20.13
CA ILE A 206 -19.11 -12.49 -20.19
C ILE A 206 -18.23 -12.78 -21.41
N LEU A 207 -18.06 -11.78 -22.26
CA LEU A 207 -17.16 -11.82 -23.42
C LEU A 207 -15.87 -11.10 -23.07
N ILE A 208 -14.74 -11.80 -23.18
CA ILE A 208 -13.44 -11.29 -22.72
C ILE A 208 -12.45 -11.24 -23.88
N GLU A 209 -11.84 -10.08 -24.06
CA GLU A 209 -10.62 -9.90 -24.85
C GLU A 209 -9.44 -9.69 -23.89
N ILE A 210 -8.29 -10.29 -24.21
CA ILE A 210 -7.07 -10.25 -23.40
C ILE A 210 -5.94 -9.62 -24.22
N LYS A 211 -5.15 -8.76 -23.58
CA LYS A 211 -3.93 -8.18 -24.17
C LYS A 211 -2.76 -8.35 -23.20
N ALA A 212 -1.91 -9.31 -23.53
CA ALA A 212 -0.68 -9.63 -22.82
C ALA A 212 0.44 -8.64 -23.20
N TYR A 213 0.39 -7.42 -22.64
CA TYR A 213 1.50 -6.48 -22.77
C TYR A 213 2.67 -6.90 -21.86
N ARG A 214 3.89 -6.50 -22.24
CA ARG A 214 5.11 -6.79 -21.50
C ARG A 214 5.68 -5.58 -20.77
N SER A 215 5.12 -4.40 -21.00
CA SER A 215 5.52 -3.17 -20.34
C SER A 215 4.46 -2.75 -19.33
N ARG A 216 4.92 -2.31 -18.16
CA ARG A 216 4.06 -1.78 -17.10
C ARG A 216 3.14 -0.67 -17.60
N HIS A 217 3.67 0.21 -18.45
CA HIS A 217 2.89 1.21 -19.16
C HIS A 217 2.97 0.93 -20.66
N THR A 218 1.82 0.99 -21.33
CA THR A 218 1.70 0.80 -22.78
C THR A 218 1.25 2.12 -23.41
N PRO A 219 1.75 2.50 -24.60
CA PRO A 219 1.32 3.73 -25.26
C PRO A 219 -0.20 3.81 -25.42
N ILE A 220 -0.76 4.99 -25.14
CA ILE A 220 -2.22 5.20 -25.06
C ILE A 220 -2.94 4.82 -26.35
N ASN A 221 -2.33 5.06 -27.51
CA ASN A 221 -2.86 4.72 -28.83
C ASN A 221 -3.06 3.21 -29.03
N VAL A 222 -2.23 2.36 -28.41
CA VAL A 222 -2.35 0.89 -28.47
C VAL A 222 -3.54 0.45 -27.62
N ILE A 223 -3.71 1.06 -26.44
CA ILE A 223 -4.85 0.82 -25.54
C ILE A 223 -6.15 1.27 -26.21
N ASP A 224 -6.18 2.48 -26.79
CA ASP A 224 -7.34 3.03 -27.51
C ASP A 224 -7.75 2.16 -28.71
N THR A 225 -6.77 1.56 -29.40
CA THR A 225 -7.05 0.62 -30.50
C THR A 225 -7.78 -0.64 -29.99
N ALA A 226 -7.37 -1.18 -28.84
CA ALA A 226 -8.03 -2.34 -28.23
C ALA A 226 -9.44 -2.00 -27.74
N ILE A 227 -9.61 -0.85 -27.07
CA ILE A 227 -10.91 -0.34 -26.63
C ILE A 227 -11.84 -0.12 -27.83
N GLY A 228 -11.37 0.57 -28.87
CA GLY A 228 -12.15 0.85 -30.08
C GLY A 228 -12.63 -0.41 -30.79
N ARG A 229 -11.80 -1.47 -30.82
CA ARG A 229 -12.21 -2.78 -31.34
C ARG A 229 -13.32 -3.40 -30.48
N MET A 230 -13.19 -3.37 -29.15
CA MET A 230 -14.18 -3.92 -28.23
C MET A 230 -15.52 -3.17 -28.33
N LEU A 231 -15.49 -1.83 -28.42
CA LEU A 231 -16.66 -1.00 -28.66
C LEU A 231 -17.39 -1.36 -29.95
N ARG A 232 -16.63 -1.56 -31.04
CA ARG A 232 -17.20 -2.00 -32.32
C ARG A 232 -17.85 -3.37 -32.21
N TYR A 233 -17.23 -4.31 -31.51
CA TYR A 233 -17.78 -5.65 -31.32
C TYR A 233 -19.08 -5.60 -30.50
N LYS A 234 -19.06 -4.86 -29.39
CA LYS A 234 -20.23 -4.60 -28.56
C LYS A 234 -21.38 -4.03 -29.38
N SER A 235 -21.14 -2.95 -30.12
CA SER A 235 -22.18 -2.32 -30.96
C SER A 235 -22.76 -3.27 -32.01
N LEU A 236 -21.95 -4.13 -32.64
CA LEU A 236 -22.43 -5.12 -33.61
C LEU A 236 -23.28 -6.22 -32.97
N ILE A 237 -22.94 -6.62 -31.74
CA ILE A 237 -23.70 -7.60 -30.98
C ILE A 237 -25.03 -6.97 -30.54
N GLU A 238 -25.01 -5.80 -29.91
CA GLU A 238 -26.20 -5.15 -29.35
C GLU A 238 -27.21 -4.73 -30.44
N ASN A 239 -26.75 -4.24 -31.59
CA ASN A 239 -27.63 -3.83 -32.69
C ASN A 239 -28.34 -5.01 -33.40
N ASN A 240 -27.89 -6.25 -33.17
CA ASN A 240 -28.47 -7.45 -33.78
C ASN A 240 -29.39 -8.24 -32.83
N ILE A 241 -29.59 -7.76 -31.59
CA ILE A 241 -30.39 -8.43 -30.55
C ILE A 241 -31.90 -8.14 -30.68
N GLU A 242 -32.35 -7.38 -31.68
CA GLU A 242 -33.76 -6.94 -31.78
C GLU A 242 -34.82 -8.07 -31.96
N ASN A 243 -34.46 -9.35 -32.18
CA ASN A 243 -35.46 -10.36 -32.57
C ASN A 243 -35.54 -11.69 -31.82
N GLU A 244 -34.72 -11.98 -30.80
CA GLU A 244 -34.95 -13.17 -29.96
C GLU A 244 -34.64 -12.88 -28.49
N ILE A 245 -35.24 -13.65 -27.58
CA ILE A 245 -35.01 -13.62 -26.13
C ILE A 245 -33.54 -14.03 -25.90
N THR A 246 -32.61 -13.10 -26.03
CA THR A 246 -31.18 -13.41 -26.18
C THR A 246 -30.38 -12.89 -24.99
N LEU A 247 -29.52 -13.77 -24.48
CA LEU A 247 -28.66 -13.59 -23.31
C LEU A 247 -27.95 -12.23 -23.32
N LYS A 248 -28.09 -11.46 -22.22
CA LYS A 248 -27.38 -10.18 -22.04
C LYS A 248 -25.90 -10.48 -21.79
N TYR A 249 -25.03 -9.97 -22.66
CA TYR A 249 -23.58 -10.10 -22.49
C TYR A 249 -22.99 -8.93 -21.69
N THR A 250 -22.00 -9.25 -20.86
CA THR A 250 -21.09 -8.28 -20.25
C THR A 250 -19.75 -8.34 -20.99
N TYR A 251 -19.05 -7.20 -21.12
CA TYR A 251 -17.88 -7.07 -21.98
C TYR A 251 -16.65 -6.70 -21.15
N PHE A 252 -15.64 -7.57 -21.12
CA PHE A 252 -14.40 -7.35 -20.36
C PHE A 252 -13.21 -7.22 -21.31
N LEU A 253 -12.30 -6.29 -20.99
CA LEU A 253 -11.01 -6.13 -21.63
C LEU A 253 -9.92 -6.25 -20.57
N ILE A 254 -9.17 -7.37 -20.59
CA ILE A 254 -8.09 -7.64 -19.64
C ILE A 254 -6.75 -7.20 -20.25
N LEU A 255 -6.02 -6.34 -19.55
CA LEU A 255 -4.78 -5.74 -20.00
C LEU A 255 -3.67 -6.05 -18.98
N PHE A 256 -2.59 -6.72 -19.39
CA PHE A 256 -1.43 -6.97 -18.53
C PHE A 256 -0.48 -5.75 -18.50
N CYS A 257 -1.02 -4.60 -18.11
CA CYS A 257 -0.30 -3.35 -17.83
C CYS A 257 -1.08 -2.57 -16.78
N GLU A 258 -0.62 -1.39 -16.38
CA GLU A 258 -1.41 -0.44 -15.59
C GLU A 258 -2.20 0.50 -16.50
N ILE A 259 -3.45 0.74 -16.11
CA ILE A 259 -4.33 1.71 -16.75
C ILE A 259 -4.80 2.68 -15.68
N ASP A 260 -4.81 3.97 -16.02
CA ASP A 260 -5.30 5.00 -15.13
C ASP A 260 -6.72 4.69 -14.63
N HIS A 261 -6.92 4.86 -13.33
CA HIS A 261 -8.17 4.53 -12.66
C HIS A 261 -9.37 5.28 -13.26
N GLN A 262 -9.20 6.56 -13.58
CA GLN A 262 -10.26 7.38 -14.17
C GLN A 262 -10.58 6.89 -15.59
N GLN A 263 -9.56 6.53 -16.39
CA GLN A 263 -9.77 5.95 -17.72
C GLN A 263 -10.59 4.65 -17.66
N LYS A 264 -10.28 3.74 -16.72
CA LYS A 264 -11.06 2.49 -16.52
C LYS A 264 -12.51 2.80 -16.16
N LYS A 265 -12.72 3.76 -15.26
CA LYS A 265 -14.04 4.20 -14.79
C LYS A 265 -14.88 4.81 -15.92
N ASP A 266 -14.32 5.77 -16.65
CA ASP A 266 -15.02 6.48 -17.73
C ASP A 266 -15.51 5.51 -18.80
N ILE A 267 -14.67 4.55 -19.20
CA ILE A 267 -15.03 3.55 -20.21
C ILE A 267 -16.13 2.61 -19.70
N PHE A 268 -16.06 2.22 -18.43
CA PHE A 268 -17.12 1.40 -17.83
C PHE A 268 -18.45 2.15 -17.75
N GLU A 269 -18.45 3.41 -17.30
CA GLU A 269 -19.66 4.22 -17.15
C GLU A 269 -20.27 4.63 -18.49
N GLN A 270 -19.45 5.06 -19.45
CA GLN A 270 -19.94 5.55 -20.75
C GLN A 270 -20.26 4.41 -21.71
N ASN A 271 -19.51 3.32 -21.66
CA ASN A 271 -19.59 2.27 -22.67
C ASN A 271 -19.93 0.90 -22.11
N GLY A 272 -20.02 0.69 -20.80
CA GLY A 272 -20.35 -0.60 -20.19
C GLY A 272 -19.35 -1.70 -20.54
N ILE A 273 -18.08 -1.35 -20.77
CA ILE A 273 -16.97 -2.29 -20.94
C ILE A 273 -16.11 -2.22 -19.68
N ALA A 274 -15.91 -3.34 -18.99
CA ALA A 274 -15.04 -3.38 -17.83
C ALA A 274 -13.60 -3.59 -18.28
N ILE A 275 -12.71 -2.66 -17.93
CA ILE A 275 -11.28 -2.82 -18.12
C ILE A 275 -10.68 -3.37 -16.84
N TRP A 276 -9.98 -4.49 -16.97
CA TRP A 276 -9.24 -5.10 -15.88
C TRP A 276 -7.75 -5.01 -16.21
N ASP A 277 -7.02 -4.30 -15.38
CA ASP A 277 -5.58 -4.15 -15.52
C ASP A 277 -4.84 -5.02 -14.48
N ILE A 278 -3.52 -4.87 -14.37
CA ILE A 278 -2.73 -5.65 -13.41
C ILE A 278 -3.15 -5.40 -11.94
N ALA A 279 -3.58 -4.19 -11.59
CA ALA A 279 -4.09 -3.86 -10.26
C ALA A 279 -5.41 -4.58 -9.96
N ASN A 280 -6.27 -4.74 -10.98
CA ASN A 280 -7.52 -5.49 -10.84
C ASN A 280 -7.29 -7.00 -10.73
N LEU A 281 -6.33 -7.54 -11.49
CA LEU A 281 -5.94 -8.95 -11.37
C LEU A 281 -5.34 -9.25 -9.99
N LEU A 282 -4.48 -8.37 -9.47
CA LEU A 282 -3.94 -8.47 -8.11
C LEU A 282 -5.06 -8.53 -7.06
N TYR A 283 -6.07 -7.68 -7.18
CA TYR A 283 -7.20 -7.66 -6.25
C TYR A 283 -7.96 -9.00 -6.22
N ILE A 284 -8.17 -9.61 -7.40
CA ILE A 284 -8.86 -10.90 -7.51
C ILE A 284 -7.99 -12.06 -7.05
N CYS A 285 -6.66 -11.91 -7.07
CA CYS A 285 -5.70 -12.91 -6.64
C CYS A 285 -5.31 -12.80 -5.14
N ASP A 286 -5.63 -11.70 -4.46
CA ASP A 286 -5.16 -11.39 -3.10
C ASP A 286 -5.47 -12.49 -2.07
N GLU A 287 -6.60 -13.19 -2.26
CA GLU A 287 -7.02 -14.28 -1.36
C GLU A 287 -6.37 -15.65 -1.70
N ASN A 288 -5.65 -15.76 -2.82
CA ASN A 288 -5.06 -17.02 -3.30
C ASN A 288 -3.58 -16.87 -3.66
N SER A 289 -2.72 -17.32 -2.74
CA SER A 289 -1.26 -17.23 -2.87
C SER A 289 -0.69 -17.90 -4.12
N MET A 290 -1.34 -18.94 -4.65
CA MET A 290 -0.90 -19.59 -5.90
C MET A 290 -1.12 -18.69 -7.12
N PHE A 291 -2.29 -18.05 -7.23
CA PHE A 291 -2.57 -17.14 -8.35
C PHE A 291 -1.76 -15.85 -8.26
N LEU A 292 -1.49 -15.36 -7.05
CA LEU A 292 -0.61 -14.19 -6.86
C LEU A 292 0.83 -14.48 -7.28
N GLN A 293 1.34 -15.68 -6.97
CA GLN A 293 2.65 -16.13 -7.45
C GLN A 293 2.67 -16.26 -8.98
N GLU A 294 1.68 -16.93 -9.56
CA GLU A 294 1.61 -17.13 -11.01
C GLU A 294 1.48 -15.80 -11.77
N LEU A 295 0.68 -14.86 -11.25
CA LEU A 295 0.56 -13.51 -11.80
C LEU A 295 1.89 -12.75 -11.73
N SER A 296 2.66 -12.92 -10.64
CA SER A 296 3.99 -12.34 -10.49
C SER A 296 4.98 -12.89 -11.53
N GLU A 297 4.92 -14.19 -11.81
CA GLU A 297 5.77 -14.85 -12.82
C GLU A 297 5.40 -14.48 -14.26
N LEU A 298 4.12 -14.16 -14.51
CA LEU A 298 3.63 -13.71 -15.82
C LEU A 298 3.88 -12.22 -16.04
N ALA A 299 3.84 -11.40 -14.99
CA ALA A 299 4.11 -9.98 -15.10
C ALA A 299 5.57 -9.76 -15.53
N SER A 300 5.73 -9.10 -16.67
CA SER A 300 7.05 -8.76 -17.23
C SER A 300 7.72 -7.56 -16.54
N PHE A 301 7.19 -7.13 -15.39
CA PHE A 301 7.56 -5.95 -14.64
C PHE A 301 7.24 -6.14 -13.16
N GLN A 302 7.84 -5.32 -12.28
CA GLN A 302 7.58 -5.39 -10.85
C GLN A 302 6.13 -5.01 -10.53
N ILE A 303 5.44 -5.89 -9.80
CA ILE A 303 4.05 -5.69 -9.39
C ILE A 303 3.88 -5.42 -7.89
N THR A 304 4.95 -5.47 -7.10
CA THR A 304 4.91 -5.36 -5.62
C THR A 304 4.52 -3.97 -5.12
N ASP A 305 4.72 -2.95 -5.94
CA ASP A 305 4.38 -1.55 -5.64
C ASP A 305 3.03 -1.13 -6.26
N ILE A 306 2.37 -2.04 -6.96
CA ILE A 306 1.04 -1.82 -7.55
C ILE A 306 0.00 -2.09 -6.49
N ILE A 307 -0.86 -1.09 -6.24
CA ILE A 307 -1.93 -1.20 -5.26
C ILE A 307 -3.09 -1.99 -5.90
N PRO A 308 -3.54 -3.10 -5.30
CA PRO A 308 -4.69 -3.85 -5.81
C PRO A 308 -5.95 -2.98 -5.84
N GLU A 309 -6.69 -3.03 -6.96
CA GLU A 309 -7.93 -2.26 -7.15
C GLU A 309 -9.12 -3.15 -7.45
N LYS A 310 -10.27 -2.90 -6.81
CA LYS A 310 -11.48 -3.67 -7.08
C LYS A 310 -11.92 -3.51 -8.55
N PRO A 311 -12.14 -4.61 -9.30
CA PRO A 311 -12.57 -4.51 -10.69
C PRO A 311 -14.01 -3.99 -10.85
N TYR A 312 -14.19 -3.15 -11.85
CA TYR A 312 -15.52 -2.73 -12.31
C TYR A 312 -16.27 -3.89 -12.98
N GLY A 313 -17.60 -3.89 -12.84
CA GLY A 313 -18.47 -4.90 -13.46
C GLY A 313 -18.34 -6.31 -12.88
N TRP A 314 -17.49 -6.52 -11.87
CA TRP A 314 -17.32 -7.82 -11.23
C TRP A 314 -18.40 -8.09 -10.19
N ARG A 315 -18.99 -9.29 -10.26
CA ARG A 315 -20.01 -9.78 -9.33
C ARG A 315 -19.59 -11.16 -8.80
N SER A 316 -18.53 -11.25 -7.99
CA SER A 316 -18.26 -12.49 -7.27
C SER A 316 -19.32 -12.71 -6.20
N LYS A 317 -20.13 -13.75 -6.34
CA LYS A 317 -20.89 -14.30 -5.22
C LYS A 317 -19.92 -14.96 -4.23
N GLU A 318 -20.06 -14.62 -2.96
CA GLU A 318 -19.43 -15.19 -1.75
C GLU A 318 -18.08 -14.60 -1.31
N LEU A 319 -18.14 -13.48 -0.57
CA LEU A 319 -17.64 -13.34 0.82
C LEU A 319 -18.10 -11.98 1.37
N ASP A 320 -19.40 -11.90 1.67
CA ASP A 320 -19.97 -10.82 2.49
C ASP A 320 -19.44 -10.95 3.92
N VAL A 321 -18.32 -10.29 4.23
CA VAL A 321 -18.01 -9.90 5.61
C VAL A 321 -18.56 -8.49 5.81
N LYS A 322 -19.67 -8.44 6.55
CA LYS A 322 -20.36 -7.24 7.01
C LYS A 322 -19.37 -6.17 7.50
N PHE A 323 -19.16 -5.15 6.70
CA PHE A 323 -18.88 -3.82 7.24
C PHE A 323 -20.22 -3.09 7.29
N GLU A 324 -20.66 -2.82 8.52
CA GLU A 324 -21.84 -2.01 8.79
C GLU A 324 -21.70 -0.68 8.06
N SER A 325 -22.55 -0.52 7.05
CA SER A 325 -22.75 0.73 6.33
C SER A 325 -23.36 1.76 7.29
N ILE A 326 -22.58 2.73 7.72
CA ILE A 326 -23.12 4.06 8.00
C ILE A 326 -23.25 4.76 6.63
N GLY A 327 -24.47 5.19 6.32
CA GLY A 327 -24.93 5.48 4.96
C GLY A 327 -24.23 6.62 4.20
N VAL A 328 -23.98 6.32 2.92
CA VAL A 328 -24.25 7.12 1.69
C VAL A 328 -24.00 8.63 1.72
N SER A 329 -23.04 9.10 0.90
CA SER A 329 -23.28 10.20 -0.06
C SER A 329 -22.31 10.11 -1.24
N GLY A 330 -22.74 10.54 -2.44
CA GLY A 330 -22.17 10.20 -3.75
C GLY A 330 -20.72 10.58 -4.01
N GLN A 331 -20.16 10.08 -5.12
CA GLN A 331 -18.85 10.46 -5.63
C GLN A 331 -18.72 11.99 -5.64
N THR A 332 -17.95 12.54 -4.71
CA THR A 332 -17.76 13.98 -4.62
C THR A 332 -16.73 14.39 -5.66
N THR A 333 -17.18 15.01 -6.76
CA THR A 333 -16.29 15.63 -7.74
C THR A 333 -15.64 16.88 -7.14
N ALA A 334 -14.50 17.31 -7.68
CA ALA A 334 -13.84 18.55 -7.26
C ALA A 334 -14.79 19.77 -7.37
N GLU A 335 -15.61 19.81 -8.41
CA GLU A 335 -16.65 20.83 -8.62
C GLU A 335 -17.69 20.80 -7.50
N SER A 336 -18.13 19.60 -7.09
CA SER A 336 -19.05 19.45 -5.96
C SER A 336 -18.42 19.90 -4.63
N LEU A 337 -17.12 19.68 -4.43
CA LEU A 337 -16.40 20.13 -3.23
C LEU A 337 -16.23 21.65 -3.18
N GLU A 338 -15.90 22.28 -4.31
CA GLU A 338 -15.78 23.73 -4.43
C GLU A 338 -17.13 24.42 -4.16
N GLU A 339 -18.22 23.93 -4.78
CA GLU A 339 -19.57 24.45 -4.54
C GLU A 339 -19.97 24.35 -3.06
N LYS A 340 -19.72 23.21 -2.42
CA LYS A 340 -19.97 23.02 -0.98
C LYS A 340 -19.18 24.01 -0.12
N LEU A 341 -17.89 24.19 -0.42
CA LEU A 341 -17.00 25.09 0.33
C LEU A 341 -17.48 26.54 0.25
N LEU A 342 -17.85 27.00 -0.95
CA LEU A 342 -18.35 28.35 -1.23
C LEU A 342 -19.74 28.61 -0.63
N ALA A 343 -20.60 27.59 -0.61
CA ALA A 343 -21.95 27.68 -0.04
C ALA A 343 -21.95 27.64 1.51
N CYS A 344 -20.93 27.05 2.12
CA CYS A 344 -20.85 26.88 3.56
C CYS A 344 -20.76 28.24 4.28
N LYS A 345 -21.61 28.46 5.29
CA LYS A 345 -21.64 29.71 6.06
C LYS A 345 -20.44 29.82 7.00
N THR A 346 -20.10 31.05 7.39
CA THR A 346 -19.03 31.30 8.35
C THR A 346 -19.52 31.31 9.80
N GLY A 347 -18.62 31.00 10.74
CA GLY A 347 -18.90 31.02 12.18
C GLY A 347 -19.52 29.72 12.71
N LYS A 348 -20.04 29.78 13.94
CA LYS A 348 -20.57 28.61 14.66
C LYS A 348 -22.09 28.44 14.57
N ALA A 349 -22.80 29.43 14.03
CA ALA A 349 -24.25 29.39 13.95
C ALA A 349 -24.72 28.24 13.04
N ASN A 350 -25.82 27.59 13.39
CA ASN A 350 -26.45 26.52 12.60
C ASN A 350 -25.50 25.36 12.24
N LYS A 351 -24.54 25.02 13.13
CA LYS A 351 -23.53 23.97 12.90
C LYS A 351 -22.59 24.21 11.72
N ALA A 352 -22.49 25.45 11.23
CA ALA A 352 -21.63 25.77 10.09
C ALA A 352 -20.13 25.45 10.35
N SER A 353 -19.67 25.44 11.61
CA SER A 353 -18.30 25.00 11.94
C SER A 353 -18.10 23.50 11.70
N GLU A 354 -19.04 22.66 12.11
CA GLU A 354 -18.99 21.20 11.90
C GLU A 354 -19.10 20.87 10.41
N GLU A 355 -19.98 21.58 9.69
CA GLU A 355 -20.11 21.45 8.23
C GLU A 355 -18.81 21.81 7.51
N TYR A 356 -18.17 22.91 7.90
CA TYR A 356 -16.89 23.31 7.33
C TYR A 356 -15.77 22.31 7.64
N GLU A 357 -15.71 21.78 8.87
CA GLU A 357 -14.76 20.71 9.23
C GLU A 357 -14.91 19.48 8.31
N ASN A 358 -16.15 19.05 8.06
CA ASN A 358 -16.41 17.92 7.17
C ASN A 358 -16.01 18.24 5.72
N ILE A 359 -16.38 19.41 5.19
CA ILE A 359 -16.02 19.82 3.82
C ILE A 359 -14.50 19.87 3.66
N CYS A 360 -13.78 20.47 4.61
CA CYS A 360 -12.33 20.52 4.56
C CYS A 360 -11.69 19.12 4.66
N THR A 361 -12.26 18.23 5.48
CA THR A 361 -11.80 16.83 5.57
C THR A 361 -11.95 16.13 4.22
N ASP A 362 -13.12 16.27 3.58
CA ASP A 362 -13.39 15.69 2.27
C ASP A 362 -12.44 16.22 1.20
N ILE A 363 -12.14 17.54 1.21
CA ILE A 363 -11.17 18.15 0.31
C ILE A 363 -9.76 17.60 0.54
N ILE A 364 -9.30 17.53 1.80
CA ILE A 364 -7.96 17.03 2.11
C ILE A 364 -7.81 15.57 1.70
N ARG A 365 -8.85 14.74 1.90
CA ARG A 365 -8.85 13.35 1.43
C ARG A 365 -8.82 13.29 -0.10
N PHE A 366 -9.68 14.04 -0.77
CA PHE A 366 -9.70 14.10 -2.24
C PHE A 366 -8.34 14.50 -2.83
N LEU A 367 -7.65 15.46 -2.21
CA LEU A 367 -6.35 15.94 -2.68
C LEU A 367 -5.22 14.95 -2.39
N PHE A 368 -5.16 14.40 -1.17
CA PHE A 368 -3.95 13.82 -0.60
C PHE A 368 -4.11 12.44 0.06
N GLU A 369 -5.27 11.79 0.00
CA GLU A 369 -5.46 10.48 0.65
C GLU A 369 -4.45 9.43 0.17
N SER A 370 -4.03 9.49 -1.10
CA SER A 370 -2.97 8.64 -1.65
C SER A 370 -1.61 8.81 -0.95
N GLU A 371 -1.36 9.97 -0.34
CA GLU A 371 -0.11 10.30 0.38
C GLU A 371 -0.14 9.88 1.85
N PHE A 372 -1.30 9.43 2.35
CA PHE A 372 -1.48 9.08 3.76
C PHE A 372 -1.35 7.57 4.01
N THR A 373 -0.56 7.19 5.01
CA THR A 373 -0.46 5.79 5.50
C THR A 373 -1.58 5.44 6.47
N GLN A 374 -2.05 6.43 7.22
CA GLN A 374 -3.09 6.30 8.23
C GLN A 374 -3.84 7.62 8.34
N ILE A 375 -5.14 7.56 8.58
CA ILE A 375 -5.98 8.73 8.76
C ILE A 375 -6.84 8.52 10.02
N SER A 376 -6.87 9.52 10.90
CA SER A 376 -7.68 9.51 12.12
C SER A 376 -8.45 10.83 12.23
N ASP A 377 -9.76 10.77 12.03
CA ASP A 377 -10.65 11.91 12.25
C ASP A 377 -10.83 12.17 13.76
N GLN A 378 -10.93 13.44 14.15
CA GLN A 378 -11.23 13.87 15.53
C GLN A 378 -10.34 13.22 16.61
N HIS A 379 -9.05 13.02 16.29
CA HIS A 379 -8.09 12.31 17.13
C HIS A 379 -7.86 13.03 18.46
N LYS A 380 -7.90 12.29 19.58
CA LYS A 380 -7.63 12.82 20.92
C LYS A 380 -6.27 12.37 21.42
N THR A 381 -5.56 13.27 22.08
CA THR A 381 -4.35 12.91 22.85
C THR A 381 -4.71 11.99 24.01
N SER A 382 -3.74 11.20 24.50
CA SER A 382 -3.95 10.20 25.57
C SER A 382 -4.46 10.80 26.88
N ASP A 383 -4.17 12.08 27.13
CA ASP A 383 -4.66 12.88 28.26
C ASP A 383 -6.05 13.52 28.01
N ASN A 384 -6.65 13.31 26.83
CA ASN A 384 -7.87 13.93 26.34
C ASN A 384 -7.88 15.47 26.36
N LEU A 385 -6.72 16.13 26.46
CA LEU A 385 -6.64 17.59 26.53
C LEU A 385 -6.78 18.26 25.17
N PHE A 386 -6.35 17.58 24.10
CA PHE A 386 -6.39 18.12 22.75
C PHE A 386 -7.14 17.19 21.82
N ARG A 387 -7.94 17.79 20.94
CA ARG A 387 -8.67 17.11 19.86
C ARG A 387 -8.25 17.74 18.55
N MET A 388 -7.64 16.93 17.70
CA MET A 388 -7.17 17.31 16.37
C MET A 388 -8.26 16.97 15.37
N ASP A 389 -8.56 17.87 14.44
CA ASP A 389 -9.66 17.65 13.49
C ASP A 389 -9.36 16.47 12.55
N LEU A 390 -8.12 16.39 12.04
CA LEU A 390 -7.64 15.26 11.25
C LEU A 390 -6.14 15.02 11.51
N LEU A 391 -5.76 13.78 11.80
CA LEU A 391 -4.37 13.36 11.95
C LEU A 391 -4.01 12.36 10.85
N CYS A 392 -3.00 12.67 10.04
CA CYS A 392 -2.57 11.83 8.93
C CYS A 392 -1.13 11.37 9.10
N GLY A 393 -0.87 10.07 9.00
CA GLY A 393 0.47 9.53 8.79
C GLY A 393 0.89 9.71 7.33
N ILE A 394 2.13 10.10 7.05
CA ILE A 394 2.57 10.46 5.68
C ILE A 394 3.54 9.43 5.07
N LYS A 395 3.33 9.08 3.79
CA LYS A 395 4.14 8.13 3.00
C LYS A 395 5.47 8.73 2.54
N GLY A 396 5.43 9.98 2.08
CA GLY A 396 6.59 10.64 1.46
C GLY A 396 6.77 10.28 -0.01
N SER A 397 5.68 10.17 -0.80
CA SER A 397 5.77 9.90 -2.25
C SER A 397 6.13 11.17 -3.02
N SER A 398 5.55 12.31 -2.66
CA SER A 398 5.91 13.62 -3.27
C SER A 398 7.00 14.38 -2.51
N GLU A 399 7.63 15.36 -3.17
CA GLU A 399 8.73 16.15 -2.60
C GLU A 399 8.31 16.96 -1.37
N PHE A 400 7.08 17.48 -1.35
CA PHE A 400 6.55 18.17 -0.16
C PHE A 400 6.54 17.24 1.07
N TRP A 401 5.95 16.05 0.95
CA TRP A 401 5.84 15.12 2.08
C TRP A 401 7.20 14.55 2.48
N LYS A 402 8.10 14.27 1.52
CA LYS A 402 9.50 13.91 1.81
C LYS A 402 10.21 15.01 2.60
N CYS A 403 9.99 16.27 2.25
CA CYS A 403 10.57 17.40 2.95
C CYS A 403 10.12 17.43 4.41
N LEU A 404 8.83 17.21 4.69
CA LEU A 404 8.32 17.14 6.07
C LEU A 404 8.97 16.00 6.88
N ILE A 405 9.11 14.81 6.28
CA ILE A 405 9.75 13.66 6.94
C ILE A 405 11.21 13.95 7.23
N ARG A 406 11.96 14.46 6.25
CA ARG A 406 13.42 14.61 6.32
C ARG A 406 13.87 15.81 7.13
N HIS A 407 13.18 16.95 6.99
CA HIS A 407 13.66 18.23 7.50
C HIS A 407 12.89 18.72 8.73
N TYR A 408 11.66 18.25 8.93
CA TYR A 408 10.84 18.60 10.09
C TYR A 408 10.63 17.43 11.06
N ASN A 409 11.26 16.27 10.80
CA ASN A 409 11.13 15.05 11.60
C ASN A 409 9.67 14.69 11.90
N SER A 410 8.80 14.84 10.89
CA SER A 410 7.36 14.60 11.04
C SER A 410 6.95 13.39 10.22
N ARG A 411 6.38 12.38 10.88
CA ARG A 411 5.69 11.23 10.26
C ARG A 411 4.18 11.38 10.30
N PHE A 412 3.69 12.31 11.13
CA PHE A 412 2.29 12.71 11.17
C PHE A 412 2.14 14.20 10.89
N VAL A 413 1.08 14.54 10.16
CA VAL A 413 0.66 15.92 9.92
C VAL A 413 -0.72 16.09 10.53
N VAL A 414 -0.88 17.17 11.30
CA VAL A 414 -2.18 17.56 11.86
C VAL A 414 -2.86 18.54 10.92
N PHE A 415 -4.11 18.30 10.58
CA PHE A 415 -4.96 19.33 9.99
C PHE A 415 -5.94 19.86 11.03
N GLU A 416 -6.08 21.18 11.04
CA GLU A 416 -7.02 21.91 11.89
C GLU A 416 -7.90 22.77 11.02
N TYR A 417 -9.21 22.73 11.24
CA TYR A 417 -10.17 23.50 10.44
C TYR A 417 -10.78 24.60 11.32
N LYS A 418 -10.80 25.83 10.81
CA LYS A 418 -11.22 27.00 11.58
C LYS A 418 -12.15 27.90 10.76
N ASN A 419 -13.45 27.74 11.00
CA ASN A 419 -14.51 28.47 10.29
C ASN A 419 -14.81 29.86 10.90
N TYR A 420 -13.84 30.78 10.87
CA TYR A 420 -14.03 32.16 11.37
C TYR A 420 -14.35 33.14 10.23
N CYS A 421 -15.16 34.16 10.52
CA CYS A 421 -15.42 35.25 9.57
C CYS A 421 -14.20 36.13 9.34
N ASP A 422 -13.25 36.14 10.27
CA ASP A 422 -12.06 36.99 10.27
C ASP A 422 -10.78 36.15 10.26
N LYS A 423 -9.65 36.81 10.03
CA LYS A 423 -8.33 36.17 10.07
C LYS A 423 -8.03 35.58 11.45
N LEU A 424 -7.31 34.46 11.48
CA LEU A 424 -6.95 33.80 12.73
C LEU A 424 -5.96 34.62 13.56
N SER A 425 -6.19 34.66 14.87
CA SER A 425 -5.32 35.33 15.83
C SER A 425 -4.15 34.44 16.27
N GLN A 426 -3.09 35.06 16.77
CA GLN A 426 -1.87 34.35 17.23
C GLN A 426 -2.13 33.30 18.31
N ASN A 427 -3.17 33.48 19.14
CA ASN A 427 -3.45 32.55 20.25
C ASN A 427 -3.78 31.14 19.75
N LEU A 428 -4.42 31.01 18.58
CA LEU A 428 -4.73 29.71 17.98
C LEU A 428 -3.46 28.97 17.53
N ILE A 429 -2.43 29.71 17.12
CA ILE A 429 -1.14 29.15 16.73
C ILE A 429 -0.48 28.50 17.95
N TYR A 430 -0.39 29.20 19.08
CA TYR A 430 0.18 28.66 20.31
C TYR A 430 -0.63 27.49 20.90
N ILE A 431 -1.95 27.48 20.72
CA ILE A 431 -2.76 26.32 21.11
C ILE A 431 -2.39 25.11 20.26
N THR A 432 -2.28 25.30 18.94
CA THR A 432 -1.92 24.23 18.00
C THR A 432 -0.52 23.68 18.29
N GLU A 433 0.44 24.57 18.54
CA GLU A 433 1.83 24.23 18.84
C GLU A 433 1.99 23.32 20.07
N LYS A 434 1.11 23.46 21.07
CA LYS A 434 1.19 22.71 22.34
C LYS A 434 1.08 21.21 22.18
N TYR A 435 0.43 20.70 21.13
CA TYR A 435 0.31 19.28 20.86
C TYR A 435 1.13 18.79 19.67
N LEU A 436 1.93 19.67 19.08
CA LEU A 436 3.01 19.28 18.19
C LEU A 436 4.23 18.87 19.04
N PHE A 437 4.67 17.63 18.88
CA PHE A 437 5.73 17.04 19.68
C PHE A 437 6.67 16.19 18.83
N ASN A 438 7.97 16.41 19.07
CA ASN A 438 9.03 15.72 18.35
C ASN A 438 9.09 14.23 18.69
N THR A 439 8.82 13.85 19.94
CA THR A 439 8.83 12.45 20.39
C THR A 439 7.75 11.61 19.71
N THR A 440 6.63 12.21 19.32
CA THR A 440 5.55 11.55 18.58
C THR A 440 5.68 11.72 17.06
N LEU A 441 6.80 12.24 16.57
CA LEU A 441 7.04 12.54 15.14
C LEU A 441 5.91 13.37 14.52
N ARG A 442 5.39 14.34 15.28
CA ARG A 442 4.26 15.20 14.91
C ARG A 442 4.67 16.64 15.13
N ASN A 443 5.51 17.15 14.24
CA ASN A 443 6.06 18.50 14.32
C ASN A 443 5.41 19.48 13.32
N VAL A 444 4.50 18.99 12.48
CA VAL A 444 3.87 19.77 11.42
C VAL A 444 2.35 19.83 11.63
N ALA A 445 1.80 21.04 11.58
CA ALA A 445 0.38 21.28 11.44
C ALA A 445 0.07 22.11 10.19
N ILE A 446 -1.09 21.86 9.59
CA ILE A 446 -1.69 22.64 8.52
C ILE A 446 -3.03 23.14 9.03
N ILE A 447 -3.14 24.45 9.21
CA ILE A 447 -4.38 25.08 9.68
C ILE A 447 -5.11 25.66 8.47
N VAL A 448 -6.29 25.12 8.19
CA VAL A 448 -7.17 25.60 7.13
C VAL A 448 -8.20 26.55 7.71
N SER A 449 -8.32 27.75 7.14
CA SER A 449 -9.27 28.76 7.59
C SER A 449 -9.75 29.67 6.48
N ARG A 450 -10.97 30.21 6.61
CA ARG A 450 -11.61 31.04 5.59
C ARG A 450 -10.73 32.14 5.00
N LYS A 451 -9.99 32.87 5.85
CA LYS A 451 -9.23 34.07 5.48
C LYS A 451 -7.73 34.01 5.83
N GLY A 452 -7.27 32.87 6.35
CA GLY A 452 -5.89 32.66 6.75
C GLY A 452 -5.47 33.41 8.02
N PHE A 453 -4.16 33.50 8.21
CA PHE A 453 -3.55 34.08 9.41
C PHE A 453 -3.54 35.61 9.40
N SER A 454 -3.78 36.21 10.57
CA SER A 454 -3.48 37.63 10.81
C SER A 454 -1.95 37.88 10.75
N PRO A 455 -1.49 39.14 10.60
CA PRO A 455 -0.05 39.45 10.64
C PRO A 455 0.64 38.93 11.90
N ASN A 456 0.00 39.07 13.07
CA ASN A 456 0.53 38.57 14.33
C ASN A 456 0.55 37.03 14.39
N ALA A 457 -0.44 36.35 13.80
CA ALA A 457 -0.44 34.90 13.71
C ALA A 457 0.67 34.37 12.80
N ASN A 458 0.97 35.05 11.69
CA ASN A 458 2.12 34.71 10.85
C ASN A 458 3.44 34.85 11.62
N ILE A 459 3.61 35.95 12.37
CA ILE A 459 4.78 36.15 13.23
C ILE A 459 4.89 35.03 14.27
N ALA A 460 3.78 34.63 14.89
CA ALA A 460 3.75 33.55 15.87
C ALA A 460 4.12 32.19 15.25
N ALA A 461 3.60 31.85 14.06
CA ALA A 461 3.93 30.61 13.36
C ALA A 461 5.42 30.55 12.98
N LEU A 462 5.98 31.67 12.51
CA LEU A 462 7.42 31.79 12.26
C LEU A 462 8.25 31.75 13.56
N GLY A 463 7.71 32.25 14.67
CA GLY A 463 8.29 32.11 16.01
C GLY A 463 8.39 30.64 16.43
N CYS A 464 7.29 29.89 16.32
CA CYS A 464 7.25 28.45 16.60
C CYS A 464 8.29 27.69 15.77
N LEU A 465 8.40 28.02 14.47
CA LEU A 465 9.40 27.41 13.61
C LEU A 465 10.83 27.71 14.07
N ARG A 466 11.14 28.98 14.37
CA ARG A 466 12.49 29.41 14.76
C ARG A 466 12.92 28.86 16.12
N GLU A 467 12.00 28.82 17.08
CA GLU A 467 12.31 28.49 18.48
C GLU A 467 12.25 27.00 18.76
N SER A 468 11.28 26.29 18.18
CA SER A 468 11.01 24.88 18.50
C SER A 468 11.07 23.94 17.29
N GLY A 469 11.35 24.46 16.08
CA GLY A 469 11.42 23.67 14.85
C GLY A 469 10.06 23.15 14.36
N LYS A 470 8.97 23.62 14.97
CA LYS A 470 7.61 23.18 14.67
C LYS A 470 7.04 24.02 13.52
N LEU A 471 6.58 23.33 12.48
CA LEU A 471 6.06 23.97 11.29
C LEU A 471 4.54 24.07 11.37
N ILE A 472 4.01 25.29 11.20
CA ILE A 472 2.57 25.53 11.11
C ILE A 472 2.31 26.27 9.80
N ILE A 473 1.64 25.59 8.87
CA ILE A 473 1.31 26.10 7.53
C ILE A 473 -0.13 26.62 7.55
N ASP A 474 -0.34 27.81 7.02
CA ASP A 474 -1.67 28.39 6.79
C ASP A 474 -2.23 27.90 5.45
N LEU A 475 -3.52 27.56 5.37
CA LEU A 475 -4.26 27.38 4.11
C LEU A 475 -5.59 28.12 4.17
N THR A 476 -5.95 28.74 3.05
CA THR A 476 -7.22 29.46 2.86
C THR A 476 -8.19 28.70 1.98
N ASP A 477 -9.45 29.10 1.97
CA ASP A 477 -10.46 28.58 1.02
C ASP A 477 -9.94 28.70 -0.42
N GLN A 478 -9.29 29.81 -0.76
CA GLN A 478 -8.72 30.02 -2.10
C GLN A 478 -7.58 29.05 -2.40
N ASP A 479 -6.74 28.74 -1.41
CA ASP A 479 -5.66 27.76 -1.57
C ASP A 479 -6.23 26.37 -1.83
N LEU A 480 -7.29 25.97 -1.11
CA LEU A 480 -7.99 24.70 -1.34
C LEU A 480 -8.60 24.63 -2.74
N ILE A 481 -9.28 25.70 -3.18
CA ILE A 481 -9.87 25.78 -4.53
C ILE A 481 -8.78 25.66 -5.60
N SER A 482 -7.65 26.37 -5.44
CA SER A 482 -6.53 26.26 -6.37
C SER A 482 -5.97 24.83 -6.44
N MET A 483 -5.83 24.15 -5.31
CA MET A 483 -5.38 22.76 -5.29
C MET A 483 -6.41 21.78 -5.89
N LEU A 484 -7.71 22.03 -5.73
CA LEU A 484 -8.77 21.26 -6.39
C LEU A 484 -8.66 21.40 -7.92
N HIS A 485 -8.45 22.62 -8.42
CA HIS A 485 -8.26 22.87 -9.86
C HIS A 485 -6.97 22.22 -10.39
N MET A 486 -5.88 22.28 -9.63
CA MET A 486 -4.64 21.56 -9.98
C MET A 486 -4.91 20.06 -10.15
N LYS A 487 -5.62 19.44 -9.18
CA LYS A 487 -5.95 18.02 -9.24
C LYS A 487 -6.80 17.67 -10.45
N THR A 488 -7.81 18.48 -10.78
CA THR A 488 -8.65 18.27 -11.98
C THR A 488 -7.90 18.44 -13.29
N ASN A 489 -6.85 19.27 -13.28
CA ASN A 489 -5.98 19.50 -14.44
C ASN A 489 -4.87 18.45 -14.57
N GLY A 490 -4.80 17.47 -13.66
CA GLY A 490 -3.75 16.44 -13.64
C GLY A 490 -2.41 16.94 -13.08
N GLU A 491 -2.40 18.09 -12.43
CA GLU A 491 -1.23 18.63 -11.71
C GLU A 491 -1.17 18.07 -10.29
N GLU A 492 0.03 18.03 -9.70
CA GLU A 492 0.24 17.52 -8.34
C GLU A 492 -0.04 18.61 -7.30
N PRO A 493 -1.13 18.53 -6.50
CA PRO A 493 -1.49 19.63 -5.59
C PRO A 493 -0.51 19.81 -4.45
N SER A 494 0.31 18.80 -4.13
CA SER A 494 1.34 18.94 -3.09
C SER A 494 2.49 19.86 -3.51
N ASP A 495 2.64 20.14 -4.82
CA ASP A 495 3.56 21.17 -5.31
C ASP A 495 3.12 22.58 -4.85
N PHE A 496 1.82 22.83 -4.72
CA PHE A 496 1.31 24.09 -4.16
C PHE A 496 1.72 24.24 -2.69
N LEU A 497 1.63 23.16 -1.91
CA LEU A 497 2.06 23.15 -0.51
C LEU A 497 3.57 23.35 -0.39
N LEU A 498 4.35 22.75 -1.29
CA LEU A 498 5.80 22.96 -1.36
C LEU A 498 6.14 24.42 -1.64
N TRP A 499 5.51 25.03 -2.66
CA TRP A 499 5.69 26.44 -2.95
C TRP A 499 5.34 27.34 -1.75
N LYS A 500 4.25 27.03 -1.04
CA LYS A 500 3.84 27.78 0.15
C LYS A 500 4.86 27.67 1.28
N LEU A 501 5.42 26.48 1.47
CA LEU A 501 6.50 26.22 2.42
C LEU A 501 7.76 27.00 2.05
N GLU A 502 8.20 26.96 0.80
CA GLU A 502 9.37 27.69 0.31
C GLU A 502 9.22 29.19 0.50
N LYS A 503 8.04 29.73 0.17
CA LYS A 503 7.72 31.16 0.40
C LYS A 503 7.77 31.53 1.87
N LEU A 504 7.26 30.67 2.75
CA LEU A 504 7.36 30.85 4.20
C LEU A 504 8.83 30.89 4.63
N LEU A 505 9.66 29.95 4.18
CA LEU A 505 11.08 29.89 4.51
C LEU A 505 11.87 31.10 3.99
N MET A 506 11.57 31.59 2.79
CA MET A 506 12.17 32.82 2.24
C MET A 506 11.83 34.07 3.06
N SER A 507 10.70 34.06 3.78
CA SER A 507 10.29 35.17 4.64
C SER A 507 10.97 35.16 6.02
N VAL A 508 11.64 34.06 6.38
CA VAL A 508 12.35 33.94 7.67
C VAL A 508 13.61 34.80 7.64
N SER A 509 13.57 35.96 8.30
CA SER A 509 14.76 36.74 8.62
C SER A 509 15.31 36.36 10.00
N LYS A 510 16.62 36.53 10.16
CA LYS A 510 17.33 36.37 11.44
C LYS A 510 16.76 37.26 12.54
#